data_AF-K6FNK7-F1
#
_entry.id   AF-K6FNK7-F1
#
_cell.length_a   1.000
_cell.length_b   1.000
_cell.length_c   1.000
_cell.angle_alpha   90.00
_cell.angle_beta   90.00
_cell.angle_gamma   90.00
#
_symmetry.space_group_name_H-M   'P 1'
#
loop_
_entity.id
_entity.type
_entity.pdbx_description
1 polymer ?
#
loop_
_entity_poly.entity_id
_entity_poly.type
_entity_poly.pdbx_seq_one_letter_code
_entity_poly.pdbx_strand_id
1 'polypeptide(L)'
;MALQPPAHIFRKCEGQCADSGGSLLSVLIAITLLAALSATVAKLYSGTLSTSLAGVQDARAYYLALSGLNAWSADMTGTYSLAGGTFTLAQSGPDAQGYYTVTSLGSYAENANCLLTAKRKSAKPITFDDDIEDFVLPVVGKTANSKYAVLVFDKDLSNAQSGWSESDWATLWAANASRYAGGWLRLGSDAKNTNGAVWYGGDHGVCPATPCPSGVCKDGACTLGKGLRAFFRFTFSCYDTSEDSTSCADGYTFAVIAADNDPATASGGPASGSMGELLGYAGPGPSGGGIAPPKLAVEVDTYPNLGKGKETEVNNRHDAGNENHVAVVYWGDNSGRNASYDDNAHGVGANPTAGSTGYVAKGKAASGPNWLEDGQVHALRLELHRAGAGTTSGTYRLKVWVDPAAAGLDDVTADYAAELPLIDHTTTLSGRYNTGLDVIRFGWTEGTGGAVQTVAIYDFSLDFRR
;
A
#
# COMPACT_ATOMS: atom_id res chain seq x y z
N MET A 1 -54.83 -103.73 -31.79
CA MET A 1 -54.49 -103.06 -30.51
C MET A 1 -52.99 -102.83 -30.53
N ALA A 2 -52.56 -101.67 -31.01
CA ALA A 2 -51.14 -101.35 -31.23
C ALA A 2 -50.87 -100.01 -30.53
N LEU A 3 -49.99 -100.07 -29.52
CA LEU A 3 -49.61 -98.97 -28.66
C LEU A 3 -48.70 -98.00 -29.43
N GLN A 4 -49.16 -96.75 -29.57
CA GLN A 4 -48.36 -95.60 -30.01
C GLN A 4 -47.68 -94.97 -28.78
N PRO A 5 -46.35 -94.81 -28.76
CA PRO A 5 -45.67 -94.07 -27.69
C PRO A 5 -45.83 -92.54 -27.86
N PRO A 6 -45.91 -91.78 -26.74
CA PRO A 6 -46.14 -90.35 -26.74
C PRO A 6 -44.90 -89.53 -27.13
N ALA A 7 -45.15 -88.40 -27.78
CA ALA A 7 -44.17 -87.45 -28.28
C ALA A 7 -43.34 -86.79 -27.15
N HIS A 8 -42.01 -86.89 -27.26
CA HIS A 8 -41.08 -86.09 -26.47
C HIS A 8 -40.95 -84.68 -27.09
N ILE A 9 -41.26 -83.67 -26.29
CA ILE A 9 -41.08 -82.25 -26.60
C ILE A 9 -39.58 -81.91 -26.55
N PHE A 10 -38.98 -81.64 -27.71
CA PHE A 10 -37.69 -80.95 -27.81
C PHE A 10 -37.92 -79.44 -27.71
N ARG A 11 -37.53 -78.85 -26.58
CA ARG A 11 -37.38 -77.39 -26.43
C ARG A 11 -36.01 -77.01 -26.99
N LYS A 12 -35.97 -76.32 -28.13
CA LYS A 12 -34.76 -75.63 -28.61
C LYS A 12 -34.46 -74.47 -27.64
N CYS A 13 -33.30 -74.48 -27.00
CA CYS A 13 -32.68 -73.26 -26.49
C CYS A 13 -31.98 -72.56 -27.67
N GLU A 14 -32.52 -71.44 -28.13
CA GLU A 14 -31.76 -70.47 -28.93
C GLU A 14 -30.84 -69.72 -27.97
N GLY A 15 -29.59 -70.17 -27.90
CA GLY A 15 -28.53 -69.50 -27.16
C GLY A 15 -28.04 -68.27 -27.93
N GLN A 16 -28.45 -67.09 -27.48
CA GLN A 16 -27.65 -65.88 -27.67
C GLN A 16 -26.48 -65.94 -26.68
N CYS A 17 -25.30 -66.36 -27.15
CA CYS A 17 -24.06 -66.00 -26.50
C CYS A 17 -23.93 -64.47 -26.62
N ALA A 18 -24.26 -63.75 -25.56
CA ALA A 18 -23.99 -62.33 -25.47
C ALA A 18 -22.46 -62.14 -25.47
N ASP A 19 -21.96 -61.41 -26.47
CA ASP A 19 -20.60 -60.89 -26.55
C ASP A 19 -20.33 -59.95 -25.36
N SER A 20 -19.99 -60.52 -24.21
CA SER A 20 -19.69 -59.79 -22.98
C SER A 20 -18.28 -59.18 -22.96
N GLY A 21 -17.41 -59.56 -23.90
CA GLY A 21 -16.02 -59.09 -23.98
C GLY A 21 -15.87 -57.63 -24.42
N GLY A 22 -16.73 -57.14 -25.32
CA GLY A 22 -16.65 -55.77 -25.83
C GLY A 22 -16.99 -54.71 -24.77
N SER A 23 -17.97 -55.00 -23.92
CA SER A 23 -18.41 -54.07 -22.86
C SER A 23 -17.33 -53.83 -21.79
N LEU A 24 -16.60 -54.88 -21.41
CA LEU A 24 -15.52 -54.78 -20.43
C LEU A 24 -14.35 -53.94 -20.97
N LEU A 25 -14.04 -54.07 -22.26
CA LEU A 25 -12.99 -53.30 -22.90
C LEU A 25 -13.34 -51.80 -22.94
N SER A 26 -14.59 -51.46 -23.24
CA SER A 26 -15.07 -50.07 -23.21
C SER A 26 -15.02 -49.46 -21.80
N VAL A 27 -15.34 -50.23 -20.76
CA VAL A 27 -15.24 -49.78 -19.36
C VAL A 27 -13.78 -49.53 -18.97
N LEU A 28 -12.87 -50.42 -19.34
CA LEU A 28 -11.44 -50.24 -19.07
C LEU A 28 -10.88 -49.00 -19.76
N ILE A 29 -11.23 -48.77 -21.03
CA ILE A 29 -10.79 -47.59 -21.79
C ILE A 29 -11.35 -46.30 -21.15
N ALA A 30 -12.62 -46.29 -20.75
CA ALA A 30 -13.24 -45.14 -20.10
C ALA A 30 -12.57 -44.79 -18.76
N ILE A 31 -12.29 -45.79 -17.91
CA ILE A 31 -11.59 -45.57 -16.63
C ILE A 31 -10.18 -45.02 -16.87
N THR A 32 -9.47 -45.56 -17.86
CA THR A 32 -8.09 -45.14 -18.17
C THR A 32 -8.06 -43.70 -18.68
N LEU A 33 -9.01 -43.33 -19.55
CA LEU A 33 -9.16 -41.95 -20.04
C LEU A 33 -9.54 -40.99 -18.90
N LEU A 34 -10.43 -41.39 -17.99
CA LEU A 34 -10.83 -40.57 -16.85
C LEU A 34 -9.68 -40.35 -15.86
N ALA A 35 -8.86 -41.37 -15.63
CA ALA A 35 -7.65 -41.29 -14.79
C ALA A 35 -6.59 -40.38 -15.43
N ALA A 36 -6.36 -40.49 -16.74
CA ALA A 36 -5.45 -39.63 -17.49
C ALA A 36 -5.92 -38.16 -17.49
N LEU A 37 -7.23 -37.93 -17.66
CA LEU A 37 -7.81 -36.59 -17.60
C LEU A 37 -7.66 -36.00 -16.20
N SER A 38 -7.94 -36.78 -15.16
CA SER A 38 -7.76 -36.36 -13.75
C SER A 38 -6.30 -36.00 -13.42
N ALA A 39 -5.34 -36.79 -13.90
CA ALA A 39 -3.92 -36.50 -13.73
C ALA A 39 -3.47 -35.24 -14.51
N THR A 40 -4.10 -34.95 -15.64
CA THR A 40 -3.80 -33.76 -16.44
C THR A 40 -4.41 -32.51 -15.81
N VAL A 41 -5.63 -32.60 -15.27
CA VAL A 41 -6.26 -31.52 -14.50
C VAL A 41 -5.44 -31.22 -13.23
N ALA A 42 -4.98 -32.25 -12.51
CA ALA A 42 -4.12 -32.07 -11.33
C ALA A 42 -2.76 -31.42 -11.65
N LYS A 43 -2.26 -31.54 -12.89
CA LYS A 43 -1.05 -30.84 -13.35
C LYS A 43 -1.31 -29.40 -13.81
N LEU A 44 -2.55 -29.06 -14.17
CA LEU A 44 -2.96 -27.71 -14.56
C LEU A 44 -3.33 -26.83 -13.35
N TYR A 45 -3.67 -27.43 -12.21
CA TYR A 45 -3.69 -26.76 -10.91
C TYR A 45 -2.25 -26.66 -10.38
N SER A 46 -1.55 -25.56 -10.69
CA SER A 46 -0.18 -25.35 -10.23
C SER A 46 -0.13 -25.24 -8.70
N GLY A 47 0.93 -25.80 -8.08
CA GLY A 47 1.16 -25.66 -6.64
C GLY A 47 1.18 -24.19 -6.19
N THR A 48 1.59 -23.27 -7.06
CA THR A 48 1.57 -21.82 -6.83
C THR A 48 0.15 -21.26 -6.65
N LEU A 49 -0.82 -21.73 -7.44
CA LEU A 49 -2.24 -21.37 -7.29
C LEU A 49 -2.83 -21.94 -6.00
N SER A 50 -2.43 -23.17 -5.61
CA SER A 50 -2.84 -23.77 -4.34
C SER A 50 -2.25 -23.04 -3.13
N THR A 51 -0.98 -22.63 -3.18
CA THR A 51 -0.31 -21.87 -2.11
C THR A 51 -0.82 -20.43 -2.03
N SER A 52 -1.08 -19.78 -3.17
CA SER A 52 -1.70 -18.45 -3.22
C SER A 52 -3.13 -18.47 -2.68
N LEU A 53 -3.92 -19.48 -3.08
CA LEU A 53 -5.27 -19.66 -2.57
C LEU A 53 -5.27 -19.98 -1.06
N ALA A 54 -4.36 -20.82 -0.59
CA ALA A 54 -4.16 -21.08 0.84
C ALA A 54 -3.80 -19.79 1.60
N GLY A 55 -2.87 -18.98 1.09
CA GLY A 55 -2.49 -17.70 1.70
C GLY A 55 -3.64 -16.68 1.77
N VAL A 56 -4.47 -16.61 0.72
CA VAL A 56 -5.68 -15.75 0.74
C VAL A 56 -6.72 -16.27 1.74
N GLN A 57 -6.89 -17.59 1.84
CA GLN A 57 -7.81 -18.20 2.80
C GLN A 57 -7.35 -17.99 4.24
N ASP A 58 -6.05 -18.13 4.51
CA ASP A 58 -5.43 -17.89 5.82
C ASP A 58 -5.56 -16.41 6.22
N ALA A 59 -5.36 -15.48 5.28
CA ALA A 59 -5.58 -14.06 5.51
C ALA A 59 -7.06 -13.76 5.85
N ARG A 60 -8.02 -14.39 5.15
CA ARG A 60 -9.45 -14.26 5.47
C ARG A 60 -9.77 -14.82 6.85
N ALA A 61 -9.21 -15.97 7.21
CA ALA A 61 -9.36 -16.55 8.54
C ALA A 61 -8.80 -15.61 9.63
N TYR A 62 -7.66 -14.97 9.37
CA TYR A 62 -7.08 -13.94 10.25
C TYR A 62 -8.02 -12.75 10.45
N TYR A 63 -8.59 -12.18 9.38
CA TYR A 63 -9.51 -11.05 9.50
C TYR A 63 -10.84 -11.41 10.18
N LEU A 64 -11.32 -12.65 10.01
CA LEU A 64 -12.47 -13.14 10.76
C LEU A 64 -12.16 -13.22 12.26
N ALA A 65 -10.96 -13.67 12.63
CA ALA A 65 -10.51 -13.70 14.02
C ALA A 65 -10.40 -12.28 14.61
N LEU A 66 -9.86 -11.33 13.84
CA LEU A 66 -9.76 -9.93 14.28
C LEU A 66 -11.16 -9.30 14.45
N SER A 67 -12.07 -9.56 13.50
CA SER A 67 -13.46 -9.10 13.57
C SER A 67 -14.16 -9.63 14.82
N GLY A 68 -13.89 -10.88 15.20
CA GLY A 68 -14.41 -11.43 16.44
C GLY A 68 -13.88 -10.71 17.67
N LEU A 69 -12.58 -10.41 17.73
CA LEU A 69 -12.03 -9.62 18.85
C LEU A 69 -12.67 -8.23 18.93
N ASN A 70 -12.95 -7.60 17.79
CA ASN A 70 -13.60 -6.30 17.74
C ASN A 70 -15.07 -6.35 18.15
N ALA A 71 -15.78 -7.41 17.76
CA ALA A 71 -17.18 -7.62 18.13
C ALA A 71 -17.38 -8.11 19.57
N TRP A 72 -16.31 -8.49 20.28
CA TRP A 72 -16.43 -9.05 21.63
C TRP A 72 -16.91 -8.01 22.64
N SER A 73 -17.87 -8.42 23.47
CA SER A 73 -18.21 -7.82 24.76
C SER A 73 -18.20 -8.89 25.85
N ALA A 74 -18.22 -8.49 27.12
CA ALA A 74 -18.48 -9.47 28.17
C ALA A 74 -19.81 -10.16 27.88
N ASP A 75 -19.80 -11.50 27.98
CA ASP A 75 -20.90 -12.43 27.68
C ASP A 75 -21.05 -12.85 26.20
N MET A 76 -20.28 -12.26 25.28
CA MET A 76 -20.24 -12.72 23.89
C MET A 76 -19.24 -13.88 23.71
N THR A 77 -19.78 -15.09 23.77
CA THR A 77 -19.06 -16.32 23.40
C THR A 77 -19.85 -17.10 22.34
N GLY A 78 -19.22 -18.08 21.71
CA GLY A 78 -19.84 -18.91 20.67
C GLY A 78 -19.41 -18.54 19.25
N THR A 79 -20.03 -19.20 18.27
CA THR A 79 -19.67 -19.05 16.85
C THR A 79 -20.63 -18.11 16.14
N TYR A 80 -20.07 -17.14 15.42
CA TYR A 80 -20.77 -16.11 14.67
C TYR A 80 -20.43 -16.25 13.19
N SER A 81 -21.41 -16.04 12.31
CA SER A 81 -21.25 -16.20 10.86
C SER A 81 -21.29 -14.84 10.17
N LEU A 82 -20.37 -14.63 9.22
CA LEU A 82 -20.34 -13.49 8.31
C LEU A 82 -20.38 -14.00 6.87
N ALA A 83 -20.66 -13.11 5.93
CA ALA A 83 -20.57 -13.45 4.51
C ALA A 83 -19.13 -13.89 4.17
N GLY A 84 -18.94 -15.20 3.97
CA GLY A 84 -17.65 -15.79 3.64
C GLY A 84 -16.98 -16.59 4.75
N GLY A 85 -17.46 -16.62 5.99
CA GLY A 85 -16.85 -17.49 7.01
C GLY A 85 -17.43 -17.30 8.40
N THR A 86 -16.76 -17.86 9.40
CA THR A 86 -17.19 -17.76 10.80
C THR A 86 -16.08 -17.26 11.68
N PHE A 87 -16.42 -16.69 12.83
CA PHE A 87 -15.48 -16.54 13.94
C PHE A 87 -16.08 -17.10 15.22
N THR A 88 -15.27 -17.75 16.05
CA THR A 88 -15.69 -18.32 17.33
C THR A 88 -15.02 -17.57 18.46
N LEU A 89 -15.82 -17.02 19.37
CA LEU A 89 -15.36 -16.32 20.55
C LEU A 89 -15.38 -17.24 21.78
N ALA A 90 -14.27 -17.24 22.50
CA ALA A 90 -14.14 -17.79 23.84
C ALA A 90 -13.55 -16.72 24.76
N GLN A 91 -13.85 -16.79 26.05
CA GLN A 91 -13.28 -15.87 27.03
C GLN A 91 -12.96 -16.57 28.35
N SER A 92 -12.07 -15.96 29.12
CA SER A 92 -11.79 -16.28 30.53
C SER A 92 -11.51 -15.00 31.31
N GLY A 93 -11.73 -15.01 32.62
CA GLY A 93 -11.65 -13.82 33.47
C GLY A 93 -13.03 -13.27 33.88
N PRO A 94 -13.09 -12.07 34.48
CA PRO A 94 -11.97 -11.15 34.64
C PRO A 94 -10.93 -11.65 35.66
N ASP A 95 -9.65 -11.31 35.47
CA ASP A 95 -8.60 -11.52 36.46
C ASP A 95 -8.72 -10.52 37.64
N ALA A 96 -7.83 -10.61 38.62
CA ALA A 96 -7.85 -9.74 39.80
C ALA A 96 -7.68 -8.24 39.47
N GLN A 97 -7.22 -7.92 38.26
CA GLN A 97 -7.03 -6.55 37.75
C GLN A 97 -8.17 -6.12 36.81
N GLY A 98 -9.19 -6.96 36.63
CA GLY A 98 -10.37 -6.68 35.83
C GLY A 98 -10.25 -7.06 34.35
N TYR A 99 -9.21 -7.79 33.94
CA TYR A 99 -9.01 -8.15 32.53
C TYR A 99 -9.61 -9.51 32.17
N TYR A 100 -10.35 -9.54 31.06
CA TYR A 100 -10.76 -10.74 30.35
C TYR A 100 -9.68 -11.14 29.36
N THR A 101 -9.37 -12.43 29.27
CA THR A 101 -8.62 -13.00 28.14
C THR A 101 -9.62 -13.53 27.13
N VAL A 102 -9.63 -12.94 25.94
CA VAL A 102 -10.56 -13.23 24.85
C VAL A 102 -9.80 -13.93 23.75
N THR A 103 -10.36 -15.02 23.26
CA THR A 103 -9.83 -15.78 22.13
C THR A 103 -10.84 -15.75 21.00
N SER A 104 -10.41 -15.37 19.80
CA SER A 104 -11.21 -15.43 18.59
C SER A 104 -10.58 -16.37 17.56
N LEU A 105 -11.34 -17.37 17.12
CA LEU A 105 -10.97 -18.29 16.06
C LEU A 105 -11.73 -17.91 14.79
N GLY A 106 -11.07 -17.27 13.84
CA GLY A 106 -11.63 -17.07 12.51
C GLY A 106 -11.43 -18.30 11.65
N SER A 107 -12.47 -18.70 10.92
CA SER A 107 -12.51 -19.89 10.08
C SER A 107 -13.08 -19.54 8.71
N TYR A 108 -12.31 -19.84 7.67
CA TYR A 108 -12.67 -19.63 6.27
C TYR A 108 -12.42 -20.94 5.49
N ALA A 109 -13.47 -21.49 4.86
CA ALA A 109 -13.45 -22.84 4.29
C ALA A 109 -13.03 -23.94 5.29
N GLU A 110 -12.97 -25.21 4.88
CA GLU A 110 -12.78 -26.34 5.82
C GLU A 110 -11.42 -26.34 6.55
N ASN A 111 -10.42 -25.62 6.03
CA ASN A 111 -9.03 -25.78 6.47
C ASN A 111 -8.30 -24.49 6.87
N ALA A 112 -8.80 -23.29 6.57
CA ALA A 112 -8.11 -22.06 6.95
C ALA A 112 -8.69 -21.53 8.27
N ASN A 113 -7.86 -21.58 9.30
CA ASN A 113 -8.23 -21.22 10.67
C ASN A 113 -7.14 -20.33 11.26
N CYS A 114 -7.54 -19.23 11.88
CA CYS A 114 -6.63 -18.35 12.61
C CYS A 114 -7.16 -18.09 14.01
N LEU A 115 -6.32 -18.32 15.02
CA LEU A 115 -6.65 -18.10 16.42
C LEU A 115 -5.89 -16.88 16.93
N LEU A 116 -6.62 -15.85 17.35
CA LEU A 116 -6.07 -14.67 18.02
C LEU A 116 -6.49 -14.66 19.49
N THR A 117 -5.63 -14.17 20.37
CA THR A 117 -5.93 -14.01 21.80
C THR A 117 -5.50 -12.62 22.28
N ALA A 118 -6.37 -11.94 23.01
CA ALA A 118 -6.16 -10.59 23.54
C ALA A 118 -6.61 -10.49 25.02
N LYS A 119 -6.05 -9.52 25.76
CA LYS A 119 -6.52 -9.17 27.12
C LYS A 119 -7.28 -7.84 27.09
N ARG A 120 -8.45 -7.76 27.72
CA ARG A 120 -9.36 -6.60 27.64
C ARG A 120 -9.94 -6.24 29.01
N LYS A 121 -10.01 -4.96 29.37
CA LYS A 121 -10.45 -4.49 30.70
C LYS A 121 -11.94 -4.11 30.76
N SER A 122 -12.55 -3.81 29.62
CA SER A 122 -13.93 -3.33 29.51
C SER A 122 -14.90 -4.43 29.05
N ALA A 123 -16.11 -4.44 29.61
CA ALA A 123 -17.24 -5.29 29.22
C ALA A 123 -18.12 -4.68 28.12
N LYS A 124 -17.84 -3.45 27.68
CA LYS A 124 -18.66 -2.71 26.72
C LYS A 124 -18.33 -3.10 25.26
N PRO A 125 -19.33 -3.17 24.36
CA PRO A 125 -19.08 -3.19 22.92
C PRO A 125 -18.22 -1.99 22.52
N ILE A 126 -17.26 -2.21 21.63
CA ILE A 126 -16.40 -1.14 21.12
C ILE A 126 -17.27 -0.10 20.39
N THR A 127 -17.08 1.17 20.73
CA THR A 127 -17.41 2.29 19.86
C THR A 127 -16.10 2.88 19.32
N PHE A 128 -16.14 3.59 18.19
CA PHE A 128 -14.95 4.21 17.59
C PHE A 128 -14.15 5.11 18.58
N ASP A 129 -14.78 5.57 19.66
CA ASP A 129 -14.15 6.42 20.68
C ASP A 129 -13.15 5.69 21.61
N ASP A 130 -13.11 4.35 21.61
CA ASP A 130 -12.37 3.55 22.61
C ASP A 130 -11.02 2.94 22.10
N ASP A 131 -10.54 3.26 20.89
CA ASP A 131 -9.77 2.30 20.07
C ASP A 131 -8.22 2.37 20.05
N ILE A 132 -7.52 2.97 21.01
CA ILE A 132 -6.03 2.99 20.98
C ILE A 132 -5.32 2.66 22.30
N GLU A 133 -5.89 2.99 23.47
CA GLU A 133 -5.15 2.78 24.74
C GLU A 133 -5.23 1.34 25.29
N ASP A 134 -6.24 0.56 24.87
CA ASP A 134 -6.51 -0.78 25.41
C ASP A 134 -5.87 -1.93 24.59
N PHE A 135 -5.24 -1.63 23.46
CA PHE A 135 -4.57 -2.63 22.61
C PHE A 135 -3.07 -2.68 22.87
N VAL A 136 -2.60 -3.74 23.54
CA VAL A 136 -1.21 -4.19 23.41
C VAL A 136 -1.18 -5.33 22.40
N LEU A 137 -0.90 -5.00 21.13
CA LEU A 137 -0.64 -6.02 20.11
C LEU A 137 0.69 -6.74 20.43
N PRO A 138 0.74 -8.08 20.43
CA PRO A 138 2.01 -8.79 20.53
C PRO A 138 2.79 -8.67 19.21
N VAL A 139 4.03 -8.19 19.29
CA VAL A 139 5.01 -8.33 18.20
C VAL A 139 5.66 -9.69 18.32
N VAL A 140 5.66 -10.47 17.24
CA VAL A 140 6.41 -11.72 17.19
C VAL A 140 7.91 -11.39 17.30
N GLY A 141 8.49 -11.62 18.49
CA GLY A 141 9.93 -11.70 18.69
C GLY A 141 10.66 -10.57 19.44
N LYS A 142 10.02 -9.51 19.97
CA LYS A 142 10.72 -8.48 20.78
C LYS A 142 9.88 -7.92 21.94
N THR A 143 10.56 -7.54 23.04
CA THR A 143 9.99 -7.16 24.35
C THR A 143 10.06 -5.66 24.70
N ALA A 144 10.29 -4.75 23.76
CA ALA A 144 10.20 -3.31 24.04
C ALA A 144 9.91 -2.52 22.75
N ASN A 145 8.76 -1.83 22.70
CA ASN A 145 8.42 -0.88 21.64
C ASN A 145 8.60 0.57 22.16
N SER A 146 9.11 1.43 21.29
CA SER A 146 9.35 2.86 21.54
C SER A 146 8.03 3.64 21.63
N LYS A 147 7.90 4.46 22.68
CA LYS A 147 6.75 5.33 23.00
C LYS A 147 6.48 6.44 21.95
N TYR A 148 7.23 6.51 20.85
CA TYR A 148 7.25 7.67 19.93
C TYR A 148 6.94 7.35 18.46
N ALA A 149 6.44 6.16 18.12
CA ALA A 149 5.99 5.88 16.75
C ALA A 149 4.58 6.48 16.53
N VAL A 150 4.49 7.48 15.64
CA VAL A 150 3.21 8.07 15.22
C VAL A 150 2.55 7.14 14.20
N LEU A 151 1.49 6.44 14.62
CA LEU A 151 0.55 5.79 13.71
C LEU A 151 -0.27 6.89 13.02
N VAL A 152 -0.19 6.97 11.70
CA VAL A 152 -0.95 7.94 10.90
C VAL A 152 -2.38 7.42 10.74
N PHE A 153 -3.29 7.97 11.54
CA PHE A 153 -4.73 7.97 11.24
C PHE A 153 -5.11 9.38 10.77
N ASP A 154 -5.95 9.45 9.74
CA ASP A 154 -6.64 10.68 9.36
C ASP A 154 -7.63 11.08 10.47
N LYS A 155 -7.96 12.37 10.53
CA LYS A 155 -9.13 12.88 11.23
C LYS A 155 -10.36 12.22 10.62
N ASP A 156 -11.37 11.91 11.43
CA ASP A 156 -12.66 11.41 10.95
C ASP A 156 -13.06 12.09 9.64
N LEU A 157 -13.15 11.29 8.58
CA LEU A 157 -13.85 11.68 7.37
C LEU A 157 -15.20 12.26 7.81
N SER A 158 -15.65 13.34 7.16
CA SER A 158 -16.96 13.90 7.46
C SER A 158 -18.00 12.77 7.53
N ASN A 159 -18.82 12.75 8.58
CA ASN A 159 -19.91 11.78 8.74
C ASN A 159 -20.55 11.50 7.37
N ALA A 160 -20.63 10.22 7.01
CA ALA A 160 -21.27 9.80 5.77
C ALA A 160 -22.66 10.46 5.66
N GLN A 161 -23.01 10.91 4.45
CA GLN A 161 -24.34 11.48 4.21
C GLN A 161 -25.42 10.54 4.74
N SER A 162 -26.39 11.10 5.47
CA SER A 162 -27.52 10.33 5.98
C SER A 162 -28.22 9.59 4.83
N GLY A 163 -28.37 8.27 4.93
CA GLY A 163 -29.10 7.45 3.95
C GLY A 163 -28.30 6.33 3.27
N TRP A 164 -27.04 6.12 3.64
CA TRP A 164 -26.26 4.99 3.14
C TRP A 164 -26.71 3.69 3.81
N SER A 165 -26.93 2.65 3.00
CA SER A 165 -27.28 1.32 3.48
C SER A 165 -26.03 0.60 4.02
N GLU A 166 -26.23 -0.44 4.83
CA GLU A 166 -25.15 -1.31 5.32
C GLU A 166 -24.33 -1.92 4.17
N SER A 167 -24.95 -2.18 3.01
CA SER A 167 -24.27 -2.62 1.80
C SER A 167 -23.38 -1.55 1.16
N ASP A 168 -23.75 -0.26 1.25
CA ASP A 168 -22.92 0.83 0.74
C ASP A 168 -21.69 1.01 1.62
N TRP A 169 -21.86 0.86 2.94
CA TRP A 169 -20.76 0.79 3.90
C TRP A 169 -19.83 -0.39 3.66
N ALA A 170 -20.37 -1.59 3.48
CA ALA A 170 -19.57 -2.79 3.19
C ALA A 170 -18.81 -2.67 1.86
N THR A 171 -19.39 -1.99 0.87
CA THR A 171 -18.77 -1.74 -0.43
C THR A 171 -17.63 -0.73 -0.32
N LEU A 172 -17.85 0.39 0.39
CA LEU A 172 -16.82 1.39 0.65
C LEU A 172 -15.66 0.80 1.47
N TRP A 173 -15.98 0.01 2.49
CA TRP A 173 -15.01 -0.70 3.30
C TRP A 173 -14.24 -1.73 2.48
N ALA A 174 -14.90 -2.61 1.74
CA ALA A 174 -14.22 -3.59 0.89
C ALA A 174 -13.32 -2.94 -0.18
N ALA A 175 -13.70 -1.76 -0.69
CA ALA A 175 -12.91 -0.99 -1.64
C ALA A 175 -11.66 -0.34 -1.03
N ASN A 176 -11.62 -0.12 0.30
CA ASN A 176 -10.54 0.63 0.96
C ASN A 176 -9.82 -0.15 2.07
N ALA A 177 -10.35 -1.28 2.54
CA ALA A 177 -9.83 -2.06 3.66
C ALA A 177 -8.39 -2.56 3.40
N SER A 178 -8.03 -2.81 2.15
CA SER A 178 -6.66 -3.17 1.77
C SER A 178 -5.63 -2.04 1.93
N ARG A 179 -6.07 -0.80 2.20
CA ARG A 179 -5.20 0.35 2.49
C ARG A 179 -4.82 0.43 3.98
N TYR A 180 -5.42 -0.38 4.84
CA TYR A 180 -5.37 -0.20 6.30
C TYR A 180 -5.07 -1.49 7.09
N ALA A 181 -5.00 -2.64 6.44
CA ALA A 181 -5.06 -3.94 7.13
C ALA A 181 -3.73 -4.43 7.77
N GLY A 182 -2.82 -3.50 8.13
CA GLY A 182 -1.60 -3.83 8.87
C GLY A 182 -0.72 -2.65 9.26
N GLY A 183 -1.25 -1.42 9.29
CA GLY A 183 -0.44 -0.22 9.54
C GLY A 183 0.49 0.15 8.39
N TRP A 184 0.14 -0.23 7.16
CA TRP A 184 0.88 0.10 5.94
C TRP A 184 -0.03 0.78 4.92
N LEU A 185 0.52 1.77 4.21
CA LEU A 185 -0.10 2.48 3.09
C LEU A 185 0.14 1.69 1.80
N ARG A 186 -0.90 1.53 0.99
CA ARG A 186 -0.83 0.90 -0.35
C ARG A 186 -1.06 1.93 -1.45
N LEU A 187 -0.09 2.09 -2.35
CA LEU A 187 -0.14 2.97 -3.53
C LEU A 187 -0.26 2.15 -4.82
N GLY A 188 -0.89 2.70 -5.86
CA GLY A 188 -1.13 2.09 -7.18
C GLY A 188 -2.15 0.96 -7.21
N SER A 189 -2.02 -0.02 -6.31
CA SER A 189 -2.91 -1.18 -6.19
C SER A 189 -3.08 -1.99 -7.48
N ASP A 190 -2.06 -2.02 -8.35
CA ASP A 190 -2.06 -2.71 -9.65
C ASP A 190 -3.11 -2.16 -10.63
N ALA A 191 -3.57 -0.92 -10.38
CA ALA A 191 -4.54 -0.24 -11.22
C ALA A 191 -3.85 0.61 -12.29
N LYS A 192 -4.44 0.67 -13.49
CA LYS A 192 -3.96 1.47 -14.61
C LYS A 192 -4.54 2.87 -14.59
N ASN A 193 -3.77 3.84 -15.09
CA ASN A 193 -4.21 5.23 -15.29
C ASN A 193 -4.77 5.83 -14.00
N THR A 194 -4.10 5.57 -12.88
CA THR A 194 -4.52 6.10 -11.58
C THR A 194 -3.53 7.12 -11.07
N ASN A 195 -4.00 7.99 -10.20
CA ASN A 195 -3.14 8.85 -9.41
C ASN A 195 -3.80 9.05 -8.05
N GLY A 196 -3.00 9.34 -7.05
CA GLY A 196 -3.49 9.55 -5.70
C GLY A 196 -2.53 10.33 -4.86
N ALA A 197 -3.06 10.83 -3.75
CA ALA A 197 -2.28 11.40 -2.68
C ALA A 197 -2.89 10.99 -1.34
N VAL A 198 -2.03 10.89 -0.34
CA VAL A 198 -2.41 10.72 1.06
C VAL A 198 -1.60 11.69 1.87
N TRP A 199 -2.26 12.47 2.72
CA TRP A 199 -1.64 13.48 3.56
C TRP A 199 -1.82 13.14 5.02
N TYR A 200 -0.85 13.49 5.84
CA TYR A 200 -1.01 13.44 7.29
C TYR A 200 -2.15 14.37 7.70
N GLY A 201 -3.18 13.82 8.36
CA GLY A 201 -4.35 14.55 8.85
C GLY A 201 -4.35 14.79 10.37
N GLY A 202 -3.39 14.23 11.09
CA GLY A 202 -3.38 14.19 12.55
C GLY A 202 -2.93 15.49 13.24
N ASP A 203 -3.04 15.47 14.57
CA ASP A 203 -2.52 16.49 15.47
C ASP A 203 -1.20 16.02 16.11
N HIS A 204 -0.27 16.95 16.35
CA HIS A 204 0.96 16.69 17.09
C HIS A 204 1.36 17.90 17.93
N GLY A 205 1.59 17.68 19.22
CA GLY A 205 1.89 18.76 20.16
C GLY A 205 0.67 19.62 20.51
N VAL A 206 0.91 20.79 21.12
CA VAL A 206 -0.15 21.72 21.52
C VAL A 206 -0.05 22.99 20.67
N CYS A 207 -1.16 23.37 20.04
CA CYS A 207 -1.26 24.58 19.23
C CYS A 207 -2.08 25.66 19.98
N PRO A 208 -1.45 26.46 20.86
CA PRO A 208 -2.16 27.48 21.64
C PRO A 208 -2.52 28.73 20.83
N ALA A 209 -1.93 28.90 19.64
CA ALA A 209 -2.12 30.04 18.74
C ALA A 209 -1.89 29.60 17.29
N THR A 210 -2.41 30.37 16.33
CA THR A 210 -2.23 30.15 14.89
C THR A 210 -1.31 31.24 14.30
N PRO A 211 -0.25 30.90 13.55
CA PRO A 211 0.22 29.53 13.25
C PRO A 211 0.76 28.84 14.51
N CYS A 212 0.74 27.50 14.49
CA CYS A 212 1.21 26.70 15.62
C CYS A 212 2.72 26.92 15.88
N PRO A 213 3.24 26.57 17.08
CA PRO A 213 4.68 26.56 17.31
C PRO A 213 5.40 25.59 16.35
N SER A 214 6.68 25.86 16.07
CA SER A 214 7.51 24.97 15.23
C SER A 214 7.43 23.51 15.68
N GLY A 215 7.16 22.63 14.74
CA GLY A 215 7.00 21.20 14.93
C GLY A 215 5.64 20.76 15.48
N VAL A 216 4.68 21.67 15.65
CA VAL A 216 3.31 21.34 16.05
C VAL A 216 2.43 21.23 14.81
N CYS A 217 1.57 20.21 14.81
CA CYS A 217 0.57 19.97 13.79
C CYS A 217 -0.84 20.14 14.35
N LYS A 218 -1.71 20.77 13.56
CA LYS A 218 -3.15 20.82 13.80
C LYS A 218 -3.89 20.50 12.51
N ASP A 219 -4.75 19.49 12.53
CA ASP A 219 -5.53 19.03 11.37
C ASP A 219 -4.64 18.77 10.13
N GLY A 220 -3.48 18.14 10.37
CA GLY A 220 -2.47 17.85 9.35
C GLY A 220 -1.64 19.04 8.86
N ALA A 221 -1.97 20.26 9.27
CA ALA A 221 -1.18 21.46 8.98
C ALA A 221 -0.11 21.64 10.06
N CYS A 222 1.15 21.46 9.66
CA CYS A 222 2.30 21.41 10.55
C CYS A 222 3.24 22.59 10.36
N THR A 223 3.67 23.22 11.46
CA THR A 223 4.64 24.31 11.35
C THR A 223 6.04 23.76 11.15
N LEU A 224 6.64 23.98 9.98
CA LEU A 224 7.89 23.31 9.56
C LEU A 224 9.11 23.70 10.42
N GLY A 225 9.17 24.94 10.90
CA GLY A 225 10.31 25.44 11.66
C GLY A 225 11.63 25.32 10.88
N LYS A 226 12.63 24.62 11.44
CA LYS A 226 13.94 24.42 10.80
C LYS A 226 13.98 23.21 9.87
N GLY A 227 12.85 22.57 9.59
CA GLY A 227 12.74 21.42 8.71
C GLY A 227 12.24 20.16 9.42
N LEU A 228 12.46 18.99 8.82
CA LEU A 228 11.97 17.71 9.31
C LEU A 228 12.94 16.57 9.01
N ARG A 229 12.79 15.45 9.70
CA ARG A 229 13.49 14.19 9.48
C ARG A 229 12.43 13.11 9.41
N ALA A 230 12.44 12.30 8.36
CA ALA A 230 11.49 11.24 8.16
C ALA A 230 12.19 9.94 7.79
N PHE A 231 11.58 8.84 8.20
CA PHE A 231 11.98 7.49 7.87
C PHE A 231 10.74 6.67 7.53
N PHE A 232 10.85 5.78 6.56
CA PHE A 232 9.86 4.74 6.31
C PHE A 232 10.51 3.58 5.55
N ARG A 233 9.82 2.45 5.57
CA ARG A 233 10.12 1.30 4.71
C ARG A 233 9.14 1.23 3.56
N PHE A 234 9.58 0.69 2.44
CA PHE A 234 8.73 0.46 1.29
C PHE A 234 9.09 -0.83 0.55
N THR A 235 8.12 -1.37 -0.18
CA THR A 235 8.29 -2.55 -1.05
C THR A 235 7.44 -2.38 -2.29
N PHE A 236 8.06 -2.44 -3.46
CA PHE A 236 7.34 -2.67 -4.71
C PHE A 236 6.96 -4.15 -4.77
N SER A 237 5.69 -4.46 -5.00
CA SER A 237 5.24 -5.85 -5.10
C SER A 237 5.61 -6.50 -6.44
N CYS A 238 6.02 -5.68 -7.40
CA CYS A 238 6.37 -6.14 -8.73
C CYS A 238 7.87 -6.46 -8.79
N TYR A 239 8.23 -7.32 -9.74
CA TYR A 239 9.61 -7.77 -9.95
C TYR A 239 10.00 -7.47 -11.38
N ASP A 240 10.71 -6.37 -11.62
CA ASP A 240 11.05 -5.95 -12.98
C ASP A 240 12.46 -6.40 -13.38
N THR A 241 12.54 -7.21 -14.43
CA THR A 241 13.80 -7.63 -15.07
C THR A 241 13.87 -7.20 -16.53
N SER A 242 13.07 -6.24 -16.96
CA SER A 242 13.17 -5.61 -18.27
C SER A 242 14.51 -4.89 -18.43
N GLU A 243 14.96 -4.67 -19.67
CA GLU A 243 16.19 -3.91 -19.95
C GLU A 243 15.96 -2.39 -19.94
N ASP A 244 14.70 -1.97 -19.91
CA ASP A 244 14.27 -0.57 -20.04
C ASP A 244 13.50 -0.05 -18.83
N SER A 245 13.37 -0.85 -17.76
CA SER A 245 12.60 -0.50 -16.55
C SER A 245 11.14 -0.13 -16.83
N THR A 246 10.48 -0.88 -17.71
CA THR A 246 9.10 -0.56 -18.12
C THR A 246 8.05 -1.59 -17.72
N SER A 247 8.42 -2.67 -17.00
CA SER A 247 7.43 -3.69 -16.60
C SER A 247 6.57 -3.23 -15.41
N CYS A 248 7.05 -2.23 -14.67
CA CYS A 248 6.48 -1.71 -13.45
C CYS A 248 6.51 -0.18 -13.48
N ALA A 249 5.44 0.47 -13.03
CA ALA A 249 5.35 1.92 -13.14
C ALA A 249 4.35 2.56 -12.18
N ASP A 250 4.46 3.86 -11.87
CA ASP A 250 5.50 4.80 -12.35
C ASP A 250 6.43 5.27 -11.21
N GLY A 251 6.16 4.85 -9.98
CA GLY A 251 6.86 5.31 -8.78
C GLY A 251 5.97 6.09 -7.83
N TYR A 252 6.55 6.78 -6.85
CA TYR A 252 5.82 7.60 -5.88
C TYR A 252 6.69 8.76 -5.40
N THR A 253 6.09 9.71 -4.67
CA THR A 253 6.83 10.74 -3.95
C THR A 253 6.51 10.75 -2.47
N PHE A 254 7.47 11.13 -1.62
CA PHE A 254 7.20 11.69 -0.30
C PHE A 254 7.24 13.21 -0.42
N ALA A 255 6.10 13.86 -0.28
CA ALA A 255 5.91 15.26 -0.58
C ALA A 255 5.72 16.12 0.68
N VAL A 256 6.19 17.36 0.60
CA VAL A 256 5.99 18.45 1.54
C VAL A 256 5.41 19.63 0.77
N ILE A 257 4.18 20.02 1.10
CA ILE A 257 3.40 21.00 0.33
C ILE A 257 2.94 22.13 1.25
N ALA A 258 2.65 23.31 0.70
CA ALA A 258 2.12 24.44 1.47
C ALA A 258 0.68 24.17 1.93
N ALA A 259 0.45 24.13 3.25
CA ALA A 259 -0.88 23.81 3.79
C ALA A 259 -1.95 24.86 3.45
N ASP A 260 -1.54 26.12 3.26
CA ASP A 260 -2.44 27.23 2.94
C ASP A 260 -2.92 27.20 1.49
N ASN A 261 -2.14 26.59 0.60
CA ASN A 261 -2.48 26.49 -0.82
C ASN A 261 -3.21 25.19 -1.14
N ASP A 262 -2.94 24.14 -0.37
CA ASP A 262 -3.37 22.80 -0.69
C ASP A 262 -4.26 22.19 0.42
N PRO A 263 -5.52 21.84 0.11
CA PRO A 263 -6.36 21.09 1.03
C PRO A 263 -5.81 19.67 1.25
N ALA A 264 -6.29 18.99 2.29
CA ALA A 264 -5.98 17.58 2.53
C ALA A 264 -6.48 16.63 1.42
N THR A 265 -7.18 17.14 0.41
CA THR A 265 -7.63 16.40 -0.78
C THR A 265 -6.82 16.74 -2.03
N ALA A 266 -5.77 17.57 -1.92
CA ALA A 266 -4.95 17.96 -3.06
C ALA A 266 -4.24 16.75 -3.66
N SER A 267 -4.24 16.65 -4.99
CA SER A 267 -3.54 15.62 -5.74
C SER A 267 -3.29 16.14 -7.16
N GLY A 268 -2.14 15.78 -7.71
CA GLY A 268 -1.81 16.00 -9.11
C GLY A 268 -2.46 14.96 -10.03
N GLY A 269 -1.71 14.53 -11.04
CA GLY A 269 -2.17 13.68 -12.13
C GLY A 269 -2.69 14.46 -13.33
N PRO A 270 -3.05 13.78 -14.42
CA PRO A 270 -3.62 14.43 -15.59
C PRO A 270 -5.05 14.92 -15.32
N ALA A 271 -5.47 16.02 -15.96
CA ALA A 271 -6.89 16.42 -15.96
C ALA A 271 -7.79 15.36 -16.63
N SER A 272 -7.24 14.63 -17.60
CA SER A 272 -7.90 13.53 -18.29
C SER A 272 -6.86 12.64 -18.98
N GLY A 273 -7.13 11.35 -19.14
CA GLY A 273 -6.26 10.43 -19.85
C GLY A 273 -5.29 9.69 -18.92
N SER A 274 -4.12 9.31 -19.45
CA SER A 274 -3.11 8.52 -18.77
C SER A 274 -1.77 9.24 -18.80
N MET A 275 -1.26 9.59 -17.63
CA MET A 275 0.08 10.17 -17.40
C MET A 275 0.55 9.77 -16.01
N GLY A 276 0.97 8.51 -15.87
CA GLY A 276 1.43 7.95 -14.59
C GLY A 276 2.65 8.66 -14.06
N GLU A 277 3.60 8.95 -14.94
CA GLU A 277 4.79 9.80 -14.83
C GLU A 277 4.64 11.10 -14.00
N LEU A 278 3.43 11.65 -13.85
CA LEU A 278 3.20 12.81 -12.99
C LEU A 278 3.23 12.47 -11.49
N LEU A 279 3.24 11.18 -11.16
CA LEU A 279 3.28 10.57 -9.82
C LEU A 279 2.27 11.15 -8.82
N GLY A 280 1.13 11.65 -9.31
CA GLY A 280 0.15 12.36 -8.49
C GLY A 280 0.71 13.61 -7.80
N TYR A 281 1.94 14.03 -8.14
CA TYR A 281 2.63 15.19 -7.59
C TYR A 281 2.52 16.40 -8.53
N ALA A 282 2.79 16.16 -9.81
CA ALA A 282 2.63 17.12 -10.89
C ALA A 282 1.25 16.97 -11.55
N GLY A 283 0.89 17.93 -12.39
CA GLY A 283 -0.36 17.99 -13.12
C GLY A 283 -1.52 18.60 -12.34
N PRO A 284 -2.59 18.98 -13.05
CA PRO A 284 -3.75 19.66 -12.48
C PRO A 284 -4.73 18.70 -11.78
N GLY A 285 -4.54 17.38 -11.93
CA GLY A 285 -5.43 16.35 -11.42
C GLY A 285 -6.86 16.42 -11.96
N PRO A 286 -7.72 15.48 -11.57
CA PRO A 286 -9.11 15.43 -12.05
C PRO A 286 -9.95 16.65 -11.66
N SER A 287 -9.60 17.35 -10.58
CA SER A 287 -10.27 18.56 -10.12
C SER A 287 -9.83 19.82 -10.87
N GLY A 288 -8.74 19.75 -11.63
CA GLY A 288 -8.13 20.89 -12.32
C GLY A 288 -7.27 21.80 -11.44
N GLY A 289 -7.17 21.52 -10.12
CA GLY A 289 -6.45 22.35 -9.15
C GLY A 289 -5.01 21.91 -8.86
N GLY A 290 -4.71 20.62 -9.02
CA GLY A 290 -3.40 20.03 -8.77
C GLY A 290 -2.93 20.18 -7.32
N ILE A 291 -1.62 20.12 -7.14
CA ILE A 291 -0.93 20.56 -5.92
C ILE A 291 -0.21 21.85 -6.25
N ALA A 292 -0.53 22.92 -5.54
CA ALA A 292 -0.01 24.25 -5.81
C ALA A 292 1.38 24.48 -5.19
N PRO A 293 2.23 25.32 -5.80
CA PRO A 293 3.50 25.73 -5.21
C PRO A 293 3.29 26.68 -4.01
N PRO A 294 4.21 26.75 -3.04
CA PRO A 294 5.46 25.98 -2.99
C PRO A 294 5.24 24.55 -2.50
N LYS A 295 5.96 23.62 -3.14
CA LYS A 295 6.00 22.19 -2.80
C LYS A 295 7.37 21.62 -3.10
N LEU A 296 7.76 20.57 -2.39
CA LEU A 296 8.97 19.81 -2.66
C LEU A 296 8.70 18.35 -2.34
N ALA A 297 9.37 17.43 -3.00
CA ALA A 297 9.26 16.01 -2.70
C ALA A 297 10.58 15.28 -2.93
N VAL A 298 10.67 14.08 -2.37
CA VAL A 298 11.61 13.05 -2.81
C VAL A 298 10.82 12.07 -3.65
N GLU A 299 11.16 11.99 -4.92
CA GLU A 299 10.62 11.05 -5.90
C GLU A 299 11.43 9.76 -5.88
N VAL A 300 10.73 8.63 -5.93
CA VAL A 300 11.25 7.31 -6.24
C VAL A 300 10.56 6.89 -7.53
N ASP A 301 11.26 7.02 -8.65
CA ASP A 301 10.77 6.79 -9.99
C ASP A 301 11.32 5.46 -10.51
N THR A 302 10.41 4.59 -10.93
CA THR A 302 10.76 3.27 -11.45
C THR A 302 10.41 3.08 -12.92
N TYR A 303 9.96 4.14 -13.60
CA TYR A 303 9.58 4.08 -15.01
C TYR A 303 10.23 5.20 -15.81
N PRO A 304 11.26 4.91 -16.63
CA PRO A 304 11.96 5.93 -17.39
C PRO A 304 11.12 6.63 -18.45
N ASN A 305 10.94 7.94 -18.27
CA ASN A 305 10.31 8.86 -19.19
C ASN A 305 11.34 9.81 -19.84
N LEU A 306 12.12 9.27 -20.77
CA LEU A 306 13.26 9.96 -21.45
C LEU A 306 12.89 11.08 -22.42
N GLY A 307 11.59 11.24 -22.72
CA GLY A 307 11.15 12.17 -23.74
C GLY A 307 11.36 13.62 -23.32
N LYS A 308 11.32 14.51 -24.31
CA LYS A 308 11.36 15.99 -24.15
C LYS A 308 10.10 16.61 -24.76
N GLY A 309 8.99 15.90 -24.59
CA GLY A 309 7.68 16.31 -25.09
C GLY A 309 7.21 17.61 -24.45
N LYS A 310 6.07 18.13 -24.91
CA LYS A 310 5.45 19.26 -24.20
C LYS A 310 5.02 18.81 -22.81
N GLU A 311 4.89 19.76 -21.90
CA GLU A 311 4.53 19.52 -20.51
C GLU A 311 3.18 18.79 -20.38
N THR A 312 2.24 19.02 -21.30
CA THR A 312 0.91 18.35 -21.27
C THR A 312 0.85 17.01 -22.00
N GLU A 313 1.96 16.53 -22.55
CA GLU A 313 2.05 15.29 -23.33
C GLU A 313 2.77 14.22 -22.52
N VAL A 314 2.49 12.94 -22.79
CA VAL A 314 3.22 11.82 -22.17
C VAL A 314 4.70 11.87 -22.51
N ASN A 315 5.51 11.27 -21.65
CA ASN A 315 6.96 11.19 -21.77
C ASN A 315 7.64 12.58 -21.75
N ASN A 316 7.32 13.40 -20.73
CA ASN A 316 7.80 14.78 -20.58
C ASN A 316 8.84 14.98 -19.45
N ARG A 317 9.24 13.92 -18.75
CA ARG A 317 9.95 14.00 -17.46
C ARG A 317 11.43 14.34 -17.58
N HIS A 318 12.01 14.14 -18.77
CA HIS A 318 13.42 14.36 -19.07
C HIS A 318 14.37 13.44 -18.29
N ASP A 319 13.97 12.19 -18.07
CA ASP A 319 14.79 11.22 -17.33
C ASP A 319 16.09 10.91 -18.07
N ALA A 320 17.12 10.56 -17.31
CA ALA A 320 18.49 10.46 -17.81
C ALA A 320 18.72 9.30 -18.79
N GLY A 321 18.04 8.18 -18.52
CA GLY A 321 18.26 6.88 -19.14
C GLY A 321 17.31 5.84 -18.57
N ASN A 322 17.47 4.59 -18.98
CA ASN A 322 16.57 3.48 -18.63
C ASN A 322 16.62 3.07 -17.15
N GLU A 323 17.37 3.77 -16.32
CA GLU A 323 17.60 3.42 -14.94
C GLU A 323 16.51 3.99 -14.01
N ASN A 324 16.05 3.18 -13.07
CA ASN A 324 15.26 3.66 -11.93
C ASN A 324 16.08 4.70 -11.16
N HIS A 325 15.40 5.69 -10.61
CA HIS A 325 16.08 6.80 -9.97
C HIS A 325 15.34 7.34 -8.75
N VAL A 326 16.10 8.04 -7.93
CA VAL A 326 15.59 8.84 -6.82
C VAL A 326 16.05 10.26 -7.03
N ALA A 327 15.13 11.20 -6.90
CA ALA A 327 15.41 12.61 -7.10
C ALA A 327 14.68 13.47 -6.08
N VAL A 328 15.24 14.66 -5.82
CA VAL A 328 14.45 15.73 -5.20
C VAL A 328 13.69 16.43 -6.32
N VAL A 329 12.40 16.68 -6.12
CA VAL A 329 11.58 17.44 -7.08
C VAL A 329 10.92 18.63 -6.41
N TYR A 330 10.69 19.66 -7.20
CA TYR A 330 10.12 20.97 -6.88
C TYR A 330 9.11 21.32 -7.98
N TRP A 331 8.34 22.38 -7.80
CA TRP A 331 7.50 22.88 -8.89
C TRP A 331 8.34 23.41 -10.07
N GLY A 332 7.75 23.37 -11.25
CA GLY A 332 8.35 23.81 -12.50
C GLY A 332 8.28 25.33 -12.68
N ASP A 333 8.05 25.79 -13.90
CA ASP A 333 7.81 27.22 -14.14
C ASP A 333 6.37 27.61 -13.74
N ASN A 334 6.25 28.51 -12.77
CA ASN A 334 4.96 29.07 -12.35
C ASN A 334 4.34 30.05 -13.35
N SER A 335 4.90 30.16 -14.55
CA SER A 335 4.41 31.00 -15.63
C SER A 335 3.68 30.16 -16.69
N GLY A 336 2.40 30.45 -16.91
CA GLY A 336 1.62 29.84 -17.99
C GLY A 336 0.43 28.97 -17.54
N ARG A 337 -0.31 28.46 -18.53
CA ARG A 337 -1.56 27.71 -18.32
C ARG A 337 -1.36 26.25 -17.90
N ASN A 338 -0.14 25.73 -18.04
CA ASN A 338 0.22 24.33 -17.81
C ASN A 338 1.29 24.18 -16.72
N ALA A 339 1.51 25.22 -15.91
CA ALA A 339 2.56 25.33 -14.90
C ALA A 339 2.55 24.22 -13.83
N SER A 340 1.51 23.39 -13.76
CA SER A 340 1.47 22.25 -12.86
C SER A 340 2.13 21.01 -13.47
N TYR A 341 2.19 20.88 -14.80
CA TYR A 341 2.57 19.63 -15.47
C TYR A 341 4.08 19.36 -15.47
N ASP A 342 4.90 20.40 -15.36
CA ASP A 342 6.35 20.32 -15.28
C ASP A 342 6.87 20.30 -13.84
N ASP A 343 5.96 20.18 -12.86
CA ASP A 343 6.25 20.15 -11.42
C ASP A 343 7.08 18.97 -10.95
N ASN A 344 7.60 18.14 -11.85
CA ASN A 344 8.63 17.18 -11.55
C ASN A 344 9.68 17.07 -12.68
N ALA A 345 9.52 17.77 -13.80
CA ALA A 345 10.34 17.58 -15.00
C ALA A 345 11.80 17.98 -14.74
N HIS A 346 12.74 17.06 -14.98
CA HIS A 346 14.14 17.26 -14.65
C HIS A 346 14.79 18.37 -15.49
N GLY A 347 15.53 19.25 -14.81
CA GLY A 347 16.12 20.43 -15.42
C GLY A 347 15.15 21.55 -15.76
N VAL A 348 13.87 21.44 -15.39
CA VAL A 348 12.88 22.51 -15.49
C VAL A 348 12.75 23.22 -14.14
N GLY A 349 12.78 24.55 -14.15
CA GLY A 349 12.73 25.34 -12.92
C GLY A 349 13.88 25.02 -11.98
N ALA A 350 13.56 24.61 -10.75
CA ALA A 350 14.54 24.19 -9.75
C ALA A 350 14.77 22.67 -9.70
N ASN A 351 14.12 21.90 -10.59
CA ASN A 351 14.26 20.45 -10.61
C ASN A 351 15.68 20.05 -11.02
N PRO A 352 16.36 19.18 -10.24
CA PRO A 352 17.69 18.71 -10.54
C PRO A 352 17.73 17.97 -11.87
N THR A 353 18.81 18.16 -12.62
CA THR A 353 19.14 17.34 -13.80
C THR A 353 19.85 16.07 -13.38
N ALA A 354 19.85 15.08 -14.28
CA ALA A 354 20.74 13.93 -14.22
C ALA A 354 22.19 14.33 -13.91
N GLY A 355 22.82 13.63 -12.97
CA GLY A 355 24.20 13.87 -12.55
C GLY A 355 24.41 15.07 -11.61
N SER A 356 23.35 15.79 -11.24
CA SER A 356 23.40 16.80 -10.18
C SER A 356 23.35 16.16 -8.78
N THR A 357 23.56 16.94 -7.72
CA THR A 357 23.53 16.40 -6.35
C THR A 357 22.13 16.03 -5.85
N GLY A 358 21.08 16.36 -6.62
CA GLY A 358 19.67 16.08 -6.32
C GLY A 358 19.09 14.90 -7.09
N TYR A 359 19.90 14.14 -7.82
CA TYR A 359 19.45 13.06 -8.67
C TYR A 359 20.42 11.88 -8.60
N VAL A 360 19.91 10.68 -8.32
CA VAL A 360 20.70 9.45 -8.40
C VAL A 360 19.89 8.37 -9.11
N ALA A 361 20.46 7.85 -10.20
CA ALA A 361 19.96 6.68 -10.88
C ALA A 361 20.89 5.49 -10.66
N LYS A 362 20.33 4.27 -10.64
CA LYS A 362 21.13 3.04 -10.62
C LYS A 362 20.68 2.10 -11.71
N GLY A 363 21.65 1.71 -12.53
CA GLY A 363 21.43 0.71 -13.56
C GLY A 363 21.09 -0.65 -12.96
N LYS A 364 20.35 -1.42 -13.74
CA LYS A 364 20.00 -2.81 -13.47
C LYS A 364 21.24 -3.68 -13.21
N ALA A 365 21.12 -4.61 -12.26
CA ALA A 365 22.13 -5.64 -12.07
C ALA A 365 22.13 -6.64 -13.24
N ALA A 366 23.30 -7.08 -13.73
CA ALA A 366 23.43 -7.89 -14.95
C ALA A 366 22.59 -9.19 -15.00
N SER A 367 22.22 -9.75 -13.85
CA SER A 367 21.36 -10.93 -13.73
C SER A 367 20.30 -10.76 -12.65
N GLY A 368 19.84 -9.53 -12.43
CA GLY A 368 18.93 -9.17 -11.36
C GLY A 368 17.82 -8.22 -11.81
N PRO A 369 16.98 -7.82 -10.86
CA PRO A 369 15.92 -6.87 -11.11
C PRO A 369 16.46 -5.45 -11.26
N ASN A 370 15.60 -4.57 -11.77
CA ASN A 370 15.81 -3.13 -11.72
C ASN A 370 15.83 -2.66 -10.26
N TRP A 371 16.51 -1.55 -10.01
CA TRP A 371 16.77 -1.08 -8.65
C TRP A 371 15.44 -0.76 -7.94
N LEU A 372 15.27 -1.28 -6.72
CA LEU A 372 14.07 -1.15 -5.87
C LEU A 372 12.86 -2.04 -6.23
N GLU A 373 12.93 -2.76 -7.35
CA GLU A 373 11.85 -3.59 -7.87
C GLU A 373 12.20 -5.08 -7.77
N ASP A 374 12.75 -5.48 -6.62
CA ASP A 374 13.22 -6.83 -6.34
C ASP A 374 12.28 -7.63 -5.41
N GLY A 375 11.12 -7.05 -5.10
CA GLY A 375 10.15 -7.59 -4.15
C GLY A 375 10.63 -7.59 -2.69
N GLN A 376 11.75 -6.93 -2.38
CA GLN A 376 12.30 -6.83 -1.04
C GLN A 376 11.87 -5.55 -0.33
N VAL A 377 12.20 -5.51 0.96
CA VAL A 377 12.00 -4.34 1.81
C VAL A 377 13.16 -3.38 1.63
N HIS A 378 12.84 -2.16 1.24
CA HIS A 378 13.76 -1.04 1.21
C HIS A 378 13.51 -0.06 2.34
N ALA A 379 14.55 0.63 2.74
CA ALA A 379 14.51 1.66 3.79
C ALA A 379 14.82 3.02 3.17
N LEU A 380 13.94 4.01 3.39
CA LEU A 380 14.19 5.39 2.99
C LEU A 380 14.28 6.28 4.23
N ARG A 381 15.37 7.03 4.31
CA ARG A 381 15.50 8.14 5.25
C ARG A 381 15.65 9.44 4.48
N LEU A 382 14.96 10.48 4.89
CA LEU A 382 15.16 11.83 4.37
C LEU A 382 15.23 12.87 5.47
N GLU A 383 16.00 13.92 5.24
CA GLU A 383 16.10 15.07 6.12
C GLU A 383 16.00 16.34 5.31
N LEU A 384 15.00 17.15 5.62
CA LEU A 384 14.87 18.50 5.11
C LEU A 384 15.40 19.47 6.15
N HIS A 385 16.42 20.23 5.80
CA HIS A 385 17.03 21.26 6.61
C HIS A 385 16.63 22.62 6.04
N ARG A 386 16.00 23.48 6.85
CA ARG A 386 15.58 24.82 6.45
C ARG A 386 16.30 25.87 7.28
N ALA A 387 17.06 26.73 6.60
CA ALA A 387 17.58 27.98 7.17
C ALA A 387 16.75 29.15 6.64
N GLY A 388 16.51 30.17 7.48
CA GLY A 388 15.68 31.33 7.10
C GLY A 388 14.17 31.13 7.23
N ALA A 389 13.72 30.35 8.22
CA ALA A 389 12.30 30.26 8.54
C ALA A 389 11.73 31.65 8.92
N GLY A 390 10.54 31.99 8.39
CA GLY A 390 9.90 33.29 8.62
C GLY A 390 10.61 34.51 8.01
N THR A 391 11.66 34.32 7.20
CA THR A 391 12.33 35.41 6.49
C THR A 391 11.84 35.52 5.04
N THR A 392 12.31 36.53 4.31
CA THR A 392 12.02 36.69 2.88
C THR A 392 12.73 35.68 1.98
N SER A 393 13.69 34.91 2.48
CA SER A 393 14.42 33.91 1.69
C SER A 393 14.96 32.81 2.59
N GLY A 394 14.78 31.56 2.19
CA GLY A 394 15.23 30.39 2.93
C GLY A 394 16.07 29.46 2.08
N THR A 395 17.06 28.82 2.72
CA THR A 395 17.88 27.77 2.11
C THR A 395 17.36 26.43 2.59
N TYR A 396 17.10 25.53 1.65
CA TYR A 396 16.54 24.20 1.86
C TYR A 396 17.56 23.18 1.42
N ARG A 397 18.08 22.38 2.36
CA ARG A 397 18.99 21.27 2.08
C ARG A 397 18.29 19.95 2.34
N LEU A 398 18.13 19.13 1.31
CA LEU A 398 17.58 17.79 1.40
C LEU A 398 18.70 16.77 1.39
N LYS A 399 18.69 15.88 2.37
CA LYS A 399 19.54 14.70 2.44
C LYS A 399 18.67 13.45 2.31
N VAL A 400 19.01 12.51 1.44
CA VAL A 400 18.25 11.25 1.26
C VAL A 400 19.19 10.06 1.29
N TRP A 401 18.77 9.00 1.98
CA TRP A 401 19.41 7.69 1.99
C TRP A 401 18.39 6.64 1.56
N VAL A 402 18.83 5.71 0.73
CA VAL A 402 18.07 4.51 0.38
C VAL A 402 18.93 3.31 0.75
N ASP A 403 18.35 2.41 1.53
CA ASP A 403 19.00 1.26 2.17
C ASP A 403 20.27 1.62 2.96
N PRO A 404 20.22 2.63 3.86
CA PRO A 404 21.33 2.88 4.78
C PRO A 404 21.59 1.63 5.65
N ALA A 405 22.85 1.28 5.87
CA ALA A 405 23.21 0.02 6.54
C ALA A 405 23.54 0.20 8.04
N ALA A 406 23.96 1.39 8.45
CA ALA A 406 24.38 1.69 9.81
C ALA A 406 23.18 1.84 10.75
N ALA A 407 23.44 1.60 12.04
CA ALA A 407 22.45 1.71 13.08
C ALA A 407 21.93 3.16 13.23
N GLY A 408 20.69 3.30 13.73
CA GLY A 408 20.05 4.60 13.95
C GLY A 408 19.42 5.21 12.70
N LEU A 409 19.33 4.47 11.59
CA LEU A 409 18.67 4.90 10.37
C LEU A 409 17.19 5.28 10.57
N ASP A 410 16.52 4.67 11.54
CA ASP A 410 15.10 4.87 11.89
C ASP A 410 14.89 5.87 13.04
N ASP A 411 15.96 6.33 13.69
CA ASP A 411 15.91 7.36 14.73
C ASP A 411 15.82 8.76 14.10
N VAL A 412 14.61 9.28 13.99
CA VAL A 412 14.34 10.63 13.46
C VAL A 412 14.56 11.74 14.48
N THR A 413 14.90 11.43 15.74
CA THR A 413 15.06 12.44 16.81
C THR A 413 16.37 13.21 16.75
N ALA A 414 17.34 12.76 15.93
CA ALA A 414 18.61 13.43 15.64
C ALA A 414 18.94 13.41 14.13
N ASP A 415 19.92 14.21 13.71
CA ASP A 415 20.46 14.17 12.34
C ASP A 415 21.25 12.88 12.13
N TYR A 416 21.02 12.22 11.00
CA TYR A 416 21.74 11.02 10.64
C TYR A 416 23.10 11.36 10.05
N ALA A 417 24.11 10.88 10.76
CA ALA A 417 25.51 11.15 10.50
C ALA A 417 26.36 9.87 10.40
N ALA A 418 25.73 8.69 10.50
CA ALA A 418 26.45 7.42 10.45
C ALA A 418 26.97 7.10 9.04
N GLU A 419 26.28 7.58 8.00
CA GLU A 419 26.64 7.39 6.59
C GLU A 419 26.40 8.66 5.77
N LEU A 420 27.12 8.82 4.66
CA LEU A 420 26.87 9.89 3.70
C LEU A 420 25.53 9.65 2.97
N PRO A 421 24.74 10.69 2.71
CA PRO A 421 23.51 10.56 1.96
C PRO A 421 23.80 10.23 0.49
N LEU A 422 22.85 9.52 -0.12
CA LEU A 422 22.82 9.27 -1.56
C LEU A 422 22.58 10.58 -2.32
N ILE A 423 21.70 11.44 -1.79
CA ILE A 423 21.40 12.78 -2.32
C ILE A 423 21.71 13.81 -1.24
N ASP A 424 22.43 14.88 -1.61
CA ASP A 424 22.68 16.04 -0.77
C ASP A 424 22.49 17.30 -1.61
N HIS A 425 21.24 17.77 -1.65
CA HIS A 425 20.83 18.83 -2.55
C HIS A 425 20.43 20.08 -1.79
N THR A 426 20.85 21.25 -2.28
CA THR A 426 20.52 22.53 -1.67
C THR A 426 19.89 23.46 -2.70
N THR A 427 18.75 24.03 -2.36
CA THR A 427 18.09 25.09 -3.13
C THR A 427 17.79 26.30 -2.24
N THR A 428 17.46 27.43 -2.87
CA THR A 428 17.01 28.64 -2.17
C THR A 428 15.66 29.07 -2.69
N LEU A 429 14.70 29.23 -1.78
CA LEU A 429 13.37 29.72 -2.07
C LEU A 429 13.24 31.16 -1.57
N SER A 430 12.59 32.02 -2.34
CA SER A 430 12.42 33.44 -2.02
C SER A 430 10.95 33.87 -1.94
N GLY A 431 10.71 34.96 -1.23
CA GLY A 431 9.42 35.61 -1.06
C GLY A 431 8.33 34.66 -0.58
N ARG A 432 7.25 34.60 -1.36
CA ARG A 432 6.08 33.76 -1.08
C ARG A 432 6.39 32.26 -1.06
N TYR A 433 7.43 31.81 -1.75
CA TYR A 433 7.76 30.38 -1.79
C TYR A 433 8.49 29.92 -0.52
N ASN A 434 9.26 30.79 0.13
CA ASN A 434 9.83 30.48 1.45
C ASN A 434 8.73 30.50 2.52
N THR A 435 7.98 31.62 2.59
CA THR A 435 6.94 31.82 3.62
C THR A 435 5.78 30.86 3.48
N GLY A 436 5.41 30.44 2.26
CA GLY A 436 4.38 29.41 2.05
C GLY A 436 4.71 28.03 2.61
N LEU A 437 5.99 27.74 2.93
CA LEU A 437 6.42 26.51 3.61
C LEU A 437 6.61 26.70 5.13
N ASP A 438 6.11 27.79 5.72
CA ASP A 438 6.06 27.94 7.18
C ASP A 438 5.07 26.95 7.80
N VAL A 439 3.94 26.72 7.13
CA VAL A 439 2.95 25.70 7.48
C VAL A 439 2.78 24.74 6.31
N ILE A 440 3.01 23.45 6.57
CA ILE A 440 3.08 22.42 5.54
C ILE A 440 2.07 21.30 5.79
N ARG A 441 1.77 20.56 4.74
CA ARG A 441 1.32 19.16 4.82
C ARG A 441 2.45 18.28 4.33
N PHE A 442 2.49 17.05 4.82
CA PHE A 442 3.40 16.02 4.30
C PHE A 442 2.65 14.72 4.07
N GLY A 443 3.17 13.89 3.17
CA GLY A 443 2.49 12.67 2.78
C GLY A 443 3.11 12.03 1.55
N TRP A 444 2.33 11.18 0.87
CA TRP A 444 2.77 10.49 -0.33
C TRP A 444 1.85 10.76 -1.50
N THR A 445 2.43 10.85 -2.69
CA THR A 445 1.69 10.89 -3.94
C THR A 445 2.13 9.75 -4.83
N GLU A 446 1.26 9.30 -5.72
CA GLU A 446 1.58 8.23 -6.67
C GLU A 446 0.78 8.38 -7.96
N GLY A 447 1.30 7.79 -9.05
CA GLY A 447 0.65 7.70 -10.34
C GLY A 447 1.02 6.39 -11.05
N THR A 448 0.06 5.87 -11.82
CA THR A 448 0.23 4.76 -12.75
C THR A 448 -0.30 5.13 -14.14
N GLY A 449 0.42 4.73 -15.17
CA GLY A 449 0.06 4.92 -16.57
C GLY A 449 -0.47 3.64 -17.20
N GLY A 450 0.10 3.30 -18.37
CA GLY A 450 -0.21 2.06 -19.08
C GLY A 450 0.38 0.81 -18.42
N ALA A 451 1.54 0.98 -17.75
CA ALA A 451 2.12 0.05 -16.79
C ALA A 451 1.60 0.38 -15.38
N VAL A 452 1.79 -0.56 -14.45
CA VAL A 452 1.19 -0.52 -13.12
C VAL A 452 2.18 -0.95 -12.06
N GLN A 453 1.86 -0.62 -10.81
CA GLN A 453 2.61 -1.04 -9.64
C GLN A 453 1.67 -1.28 -8.46
N THR A 454 2.21 -1.92 -7.43
CA THR A 454 1.71 -1.77 -6.07
C THR A 454 2.91 -1.49 -5.18
N VAL A 455 2.83 -0.42 -4.39
CA VAL A 455 3.85 -0.07 -3.39
C VAL A 455 3.24 -0.15 -2.01
N ALA A 456 3.87 -0.90 -1.11
CA ALA A 456 3.58 -0.89 0.31
C ALA A 456 4.53 0.08 1.01
N ILE A 457 4.04 0.96 1.87
CA ILE A 457 4.83 1.89 2.70
C ILE A 457 4.45 1.71 4.17
N TYR A 458 5.42 1.55 5.06
CA TYR A 458 5.18 1.26 6.48
C TYR A 458 6.36 1.66 7.37
N ASP A 459 6.23 1.46 8.68
CA ASP A 459 7.20 1.87 9.70
C ASP A 459 7.59 3.35 9.58
N PHE A 460 6.61 4.19 9.27
CA PHE A 460 6.82 5.62 9.14
C PHE A 460 7.11 6.28 10.49
N SER A 461 8.15 7.10 10.53
CA SER A 461 8.44 7.99 11.65
C SER A 461 8.87 9.37 11.13
N LEU A 462 8.51 10.41 11.87
CA LEU A 462 8.89 11.79 11.54
C LEU A 462 9.12 12.60 12.82
N ASP A 463 10.15 13.43 12.82
CA ASP A 463 10.35 14.46 13.84
C ASP A 463 10.80 15.78 13.20
N PHE A 464 10.23 16.88 13.70
CA PHE A 464 10.57 18.22 13.23
C PHE A 464 11.90 18.68 13.81
N ARG A 465 12.65 19.45 13.02
CA ARG A 465 13.90 20.07 13.45
C ARG A 465 13.59 21.33 14.24
N ARG A 466 14.15 21.44 15.44
CA ARG A 466 13.92 22.57 16.36
C ARG A 466 15.02 23.61 16.34
#